data_AF-A0A7W9GD99-F1
#
_entry.id   AF-A0A7W9GD99-F1
#
_cell.length_a   1.000
_cell.length_b   1.000
_cell.length_c   1.000
_cell.angle_alpha   90.00
_cell.angle_beta   90.00
_cell.angle_gamma   90.00
#
_symmetry.space_group_name_H-M   'P 1'
#
loop_
_entity.id
_entity.type
_entity.pdbx_description
1 polymer ?
#
loop_
_entity_poly.entity_id
_entity_poly.type
_entity_poly.pdbx_seq_one_letter_code
_entity_poly.pdbx_strand_id
1 'polypeptide(L)'
;MRFSPLAVSANVRYAYDASRPVGDRVLPSKVLIGGTPLDAGRTYRVAALAYTLIGADGFGALSGFTDPVRGSRDYEAFRAYLQASETVAPPALDRVTAL
;
A
#
# COMPACT_ATOMS: atom_id res chain seq x y z
N MET A 1 19.23 9.63 5.67
CA MET A 1 18.11 8.67 5.84
C MET A 1 17.83 8.01 4.51
N ARG A 2 17.76 6.68 4.45
CA ARG A 2 17.37 5.94 3.23
C ARG A 2 15.85 5.99 3.10
N PHE A 3 15.33 6.23 1.89
CA PHE A 3 13.89 6.15 1.63
C PHE A 3 13.44 4.69 1.77
N SER A 4 12.38 4.45 2.56
CA SER A 4 11.75 3.15 2.73
C SER A 4 10.39 3.16 2.02
N PRO A 5 10.25 2.49 0.86
CA PRO A 5 8.98 2.45 0.15
C PRO A 5 7.92 1.65 0.93
N LEU A 6 6.66 2.08 0.83
CA LEU A 6 5.52 1.34 1.37
C LEU A 6 5.30 0.06 0.55
N ALA A 7 5.16 -1.07 1.25
CA ALA A 7 4.78 -2.35 0.64
C ALA A 7 3.30 -2.33 0.23
N VAL A 8 2.97 -2.92 -0.92
CA VAL A 8 1.63 -2.88 -1.49
C VAL A 8 1.12 -4.27 -1.92
N SER A 9 -0.20 -4.39 -2.03
CA SER A 9 -0.90 -5.60 -2.49
C SER A 9 -0.66 -5.89 -3.98
N ALA A 10 -1.03 -7.10 -4.42
CA ALA A 10 -0.76 -7.60 -5.77
C ALA A 10 -1.39 -6.76 -6.90
N ASN A 11 -2.43 -5.98 -6.61
CA ASN A 11 -3.13 -5.14 -7.57
C ASN A 11 -2.55 -3.72 -7.69
N VAL A 12 -1.56 -3.33 -6.88
CA VAL A 12 -0.98 -1.98 -6.91
C VAL A 12 0.42 -2.03 -7.49
N ARG A 13 0.75 -1.03 -8.31
CA ARG A 13 2.11 -0.75 -8.79
C ARG A 13 2.43 0.72 -8.59
N TYR A 14 3.67 1.05 -8.23
CA TYR A 14 4.17 2.42 -8.33
C TYR A 14 5.68 2.45 -8.57
N ALA A 15 6.15 3.58 -9.10
CA ALA A 15 7.57 3.87 -9.22
C ALA A 15 7.94 5.11 -8.40
N TYR A 16 9.15 5.12 -7.85
CA TYR A 16 9.70 6.25 -7.12
C TYR A 16 11.15 6.51 -7.51
N ASP A 17 11.58 7.77 -7.36
CA ASP A 17 12.97 8.21 -7.46
C ASP A 17 13.39 8.79 -6.09
N ALA A 18 14.36 8.15 -5.44
CA ALA A 18 14.81 8.56 -4.11
C ALA A 18 15.72 9.80 -4.12
N SER A 19 16.26 10.18 -5.28
CA SER A 19 17.08 11.38 -5.45
C SER A 19 16.25 12.67 -5.45
N ARG A 20 14.96 12.56 -5.76
CA ARG A 20 14.01 13.67 -5.72
C ARG A 20 13.74 14.19 -4.30
N PRO A 21 13.33 15.47 -4.17
CA PRO A 21 12.95 16.07 -2.89
C PRO A 21 11.85 15.28 -2.16
N VAL A 22 11.85 15.35 -0.82
CA VAL A 22 10.76 14.82 0.00
C VAL A 22 9.45 15.49 -0.44
N GLY A 23 8.42 14.67 -0.69
CA GLY A 23 7.14 15.13 -1.26
C GLY A 23 6.99 14.90 -2.77
N ASP A 24 8.07 14.67 -3.51
CA ASP A 24 8.05 14.49 -4.98
C ASP A 24 8.74 13.18 -5.44
N ARG A 25 8.92 12.21 -4.54
CA ARG A 25 9.61 10.95 -4.88
C ARG A 25 8.77 9.99 -5.70
N VAL A 26 7.45 9.98 -5.51
CA VAL A 26 6.53 9.08 -6.24
C VAL A 26 6.13 9.73 -7.55
N LEU A 27 6.20 9.00 -8.66
CA LEU A 27 5.76 9.47 -9.97
C LEU A 27 4.26 9.16 -10.16
N PRO A 28 3.35 10.15 -10.15
CA PRO A 28 1.91 9.88 -10.23
C PRO A 28 1.49 9.11 -11.48
N SER A 29 2.13 9.38 -12.62
CA SER A 29 1.89 8.70 -13.90
C SER A 29 2.29 7.22 -13.91
N LYS A 30 2.98 6.74 -12.87
CA LYS A 30 3.40 5.35 -12.69
C LYS A 30 2.63 4.63 -11.58
N VAL A 31 1.68 5.29 -10.94
CA VAL A 31 0.82 4.65 -9.93
C VAL A 31 -0.35 3.96 -10.63
N LEU A 32 -0.40 2.62 -10.53
CA LEU A 32 -1.45 1.81 -11.13
C LEU A 32 -2.22 1.03 -10.05
N ILE A 33 -3.54 0.93 -10.22
CA ILE A 33 -4.45 0.09 -9.43
C ILE A 33 -5.19 -0.83 -10.40
N GLY A 34 -4.99 -2.13 -10.28
CA GLY A 34 -5.54 -3.13 -11.20
C GLY A 34 -5.08 -2.94 -12.65
N GLY A 35 -3.85 -2.46 -12.84
CA GLY A 35 -3.30 -2.14 -14.17
C GLY A 35 -3.80 -0.83 -14.79
N THR A 36 -4.72 -0.12 -14.14
CA THR A 36 -5.23 1.18 -14.59
C THR A 36 -4.53 2.31 -13.84
N PRO A 37 -4.20 3.44 -14.48
CA PRO A 37 -3.69 4.62 -13.78
C PRO A 37 -4.59 5.04 -12.62
N LEU A 38 -3.97 5.44 -11.51
CA LEU A 38 -4.68 6.03 -10.39
C LEU A 38 -5.39 7.31 -10.84
N ASP A 39 -6.66 7.44 -10.46
CA ASP A 39 -7.47 8.63 -10.66
C ASP A 39 -7.59 9.38 -9.34
N ALA A 40 -7.03 10.59 -9.27
CA ALA A 40 -7.00 11.39 -8.05
C ALA A 40 -8.41 11.89 -7.62
N GLY A 41 -9.39 11.90 -8.53
CA GLY A 41 -10.77 12.27 -8.24
C GLY A 41 -11.64 11.12 -7.75
N ARG A 42 -11.12 9.89 -7.74
CA ARG A 42 -11.88 8.68 -7.42
C ARG A 42 -11.70 8.23 -5.98
N THR A 43 -12.78 7.74 -5.37
CA THR A 43 -12.72 7.06 -4.07
C THR A 43 -12.26 5.61 -4.23
N TYR A 44 -11.33 5.19 -3.36
CA TYR A 44 -10.82 3.82 -3.29
C TYR A 44 -11.08 3.20 -1.93
N ARG A 45 -11.44 1.90 -1.91
CA ARG A 45 -11.45 1.09 -0.68
C ARG A 45 -10.03 0.57 -0.43
N VAL A 46 -9.46 0.91 0.71
CA VAL A 46 -8.12 0.46 1.13
C VAL A 46 -8.24 -0.39 2.39
N ALA A 47 -7.44 -1.45 2.48
CA ALA A 47 -7.23 -2.22 3.69
C ALA A 47 -5.79 -2.00 4.18
N ALA A 48 -5.63 -1.62 5.44
CA ALA A 48 -4.35 -1.43 6.09
C ALA A 48 -4.51 -1.65 7.60
N LEU A 49 -3.39 -1.67 8.34
CA LEU A 49 -3.43 -1.75 9.79
C LEU A 49 -4.13 -0.52 10.36
N ALA A 50 -4.92 -0.71 11.42
CA ALA A 50 -5.65 0.39 12.07
C ALA A 50 -4.70 1.52 12.49
N TYR A 51 -3.51 1.19 13.00
CA TYR A 51 -2.45 2.14 13.36
C TYR A 51 -2.02 3.03 12.19
N THR A 52 -1.88 2.47 10.99
CA THR A 52 -1.56 3.22 9.76
C THR A 52 -2.73 4.10 9.31
N LEU A 53 -3.97 3.59 9.37
CA LEU A 53 -5.16 4.33 8.93
C LEU A 53 -5.47 5.55 9.82
N ILE A 54 -5.13 5.50 11.11
CA ILE A 54 -5.27 6.66 12.00
C ILE A 54 -4.14 7.69 11.83
N GLY A 55 -3.26 7.51 10.85
CA GLY A 55 -2.22 8.48 10.48
C GLY A 55 -0.92 8.38 11.28
N ALA A 56 -0.72 7.30 12.03
CA ALA A 56 0.55 7.08 12.73
C ALA A 56 1.71 6.86 11.72
N ASP A 57 2.96 6.94 12.19
CA ASP A 57 4.19 6.86 11.38
C ASP A 57 4.26 7.84 10.19
N GLY A 58 3.53 8.96 10.28
CA GLY A 58 3.51 9.99 9.24
C GLY A 58 2.54 9.71 8.08
N PHE A 59 1.66 8.71 8.20
CA PHE A 59 0.63 8.40 7.21
C PHE A 59 -0.62 9.29 7.31
N GLY A 60 -0.44 10.57 7.62
CA GLY A 60 -1.55 11.53 7.80
C GLY A 60 -2.49 11.63 6.60
N ALA A 61 -2.01 11.34 5.39
CA ALA A 61 -2.85 11.31 4.18
C ALA A 61 -3.94 10.21 4.19
N LEU A 62 -3.80 9.17 5.02
CA LEU A 62 -4.83 8.15 5.22
C LEU A 62 -5.86 8.55 6.28
N SER A 63 -5.57 9.59 7.08
CA SER A 63 -6.56 10.14 8.01
C SER A 63 -7.71 10.78 7.23
N GLY A 64 -8.94 10.67 7.75
CA GLY A 64 -10.14 11.14 7.04
C GLY A 64 -10.80 10.10 6.12
N PHE A 65 -10.44 8.82 6.25
CA PHE A 65 -11.20 7.72 5.63
C PHE A 65 -12.68 7.76 6.06
N THR A 66 -13.56 7.26 5.19
CA THR A 66 -14.99 7.10 5.46
C THR A 66 -15.37 5.62 5.44
N ASP A 67 -16.54 5.30 5.99
CA ASP A 67 -17.12 3.95 6.02
C ASP A 67 -16.15 2.87 6.55
N PRO A 68 -15.55 3.06 7.73
CA PRO A 68 -14.60 2.09 8.26
C PRO A 68 -15.25 0.74 8.54
N VAL A 69 -14.60 -0.31 8.08
CA VAL A 69 -14.90 -1.70 8.45
C VAL A 69 -13.71 -2.25 9.21
N ARG A 70 -13.95 -2.72 10.44
CA ARG A 70 -12.91 -3.34 11.26
C ARG A 70 -12.87 -4.84 11.00
N GLY A 71 -11.71 -5.32 10.55
CA GLY A 71 -11.42 -6.75 10.45
C GLY A 71 -10.93 -7.37 11.76
N SER A 72 -10.49 -8.63 11.68
CA SER A 72 -9.75 -9.30 12.77
C SER A 72 -8.38 -8.66 12.99
N ARG A 73 -7.68 -9.10 14.04
CA ARG A 73 -6.30 -8.65 14.27
C ARG A 73 -5.40 -9.12 13.14
N ASP A 74 -4.38 -8.34 12.82
CA ASP A 74 -3.46 -8.58 11.72
C ASP A 74 -2.84 -9.98 11.75
N TYR A 75 -2.37 -10.44 12.90
CA TYR A 75 -1.80 -11.77 13.06
C TYR A 75 -2.85 -12.88 12.93
N GLU A 76 -4.12 -12.62 13.29
CA GLU A 76 -5.22 -13.57 13.10
C GLU A 76 -5.59 -13.68 11.62
N ALA A 77 -5.67 -12.55 10.92
CA ALA A 77 -5.88 -12.51 9.48
C ALA A 77 -4.75 -13.21 8.73
N PHE A 78 -3.50 -12.96 9.12
CA PHE A 78 -2.34 -13.62 8.52
C PHE A 78 -2.33 -15.12 8.81
N ARG A 79 -2.59 -15.54 10.04
CA ARG A 79 -2.73 -16.96 10.38
C ARG A 79 -3.85 -17.64 9.57
N ALA A 80 -5.02 -17.00 9.45
CA ALA A 80 -6.11 -17.53 8.64
C ALA A 80 -5.72 -17.66 7.15
N TYR A 81 -4.99 -16.68 6.61
CA TYR A 81 -4.43 -16.76 5.27
C TYR A 81 -3.48 -17.96 5.11
N LEU A 82 -2.56 -18.18 6.06
CA LEU A 82 -1.65 -19.33 6.04
C LEU A 82 -2.39 -20.66 6.14
N GLN A 83 -3.42 -20.75 6.98
CA GLN A 83 -4.22 -21.98 7.13
C GLN A 83 -5.05 -22.28 5.88
N ALA A 84 -5.51 -21.26 5.16
CA ALA A 84 -6.26 -21.40 3.91
C ALA A 84 -5.36 -21.63 2.68
N SER A 85 -4.05 -21.41 2.80
CA SER A 85 -3.11 -21.51 1.69
C SER A 85 -2.26 -22.77 1.82
N GLU A 86 -2.35 -23.69 0.86
CA GLU A 86 -1.51 -24.90 0.85
C GLU A 86 -0.01 -24.59 0.68
N THR A 87 0.32 -23.55 -0.08
CA THR A 87 1.70 -23.09 -0.29
C THR A 87 1.73 -21.57 -0.39
N VAL A 88 2.64 -20.94 0.35
CA VAL A 88 2.88 -19.49 0.31
C VAL A 88 4.22 -19.23 -0.33
N ALA A 89 4.19 -18.75 -1.57
CA ALA A 89 5.40 -18.35 -2.31
C ALA A 89 5.65 -16.83 -2.14
N PRO A 90 6.92 -16.40 -2.14
CA PRO A 90 7.24 -14.97 -2.23
C PRO A 90 6.60 -14.35 -3.46
N PRO A 91 6.05 -13.12 -3.36
CA PRO A 91 5.54 -12.42 -4.54
C PRO A 91 6.68 -11.97 -5.45
N ALA A 92 6.35 -11.73 -6.72
CA ALA A 92 7.24 -10.99 -7.60
C ALA A 92 7.60 -9.62 -7.01
N LEU A 93 8.85 -9.19 -7.22
CA LEU A 93 9.40 -7.92 -6.71
C LEU A 93 9.11 -6.73 -7.65
N ASP A 94 8.13 -6.88 -8.52
CA ASP A 94 7.73 -5.91 -9.55
C ASP A 94 6.69 -4.90 -9.04
N ARG A 95 6.30 -4.98 -7.75
CA ARG A 95 5.24 -4.14 -7.19
C ARG A 95 5.65 -2.69 -6.99
N VAL A 96 6.91 -2.47 -6.65
CA VAL A 96 7.47 -1.14 -6.40
C VAL A 96 8.81 -1.04 -7.14
N THR A 97 8.93 -0.04 -8.01
CA THR A 97 10.15 0.18 -8.80
C THR A 97 10.89 1.40 -8.28
N ALA A 98 12.15 1.22 -7.88
CA ALA A 98 13.08 2.32 -7.69
C ALA A 98 13.67 2.71 -9.05
N LEU A 99 13.66 4.01 -9.35
CA LEU A 99 14.25 4.60 -10.56
C LEU A 99 15.56 5.31 -10.22
#